data_AF-A0A930F817-F1
#
_entry.id   AF-A0A930F817-F1
#
_cell.length_a   1.000
_cell.length_b   1.000
_cell.length_c   1.000
_cell.angle_alpha   90.00
_cell.angle_beta   90.00
_cell.angle_gamma   90.00
#
_symmetry.space_group_name_H-M   'P 1'
#
loop_
_entity.id
_entity.type
_entity.pdbx_description
1 polymer ?
#
loop_
_entity_poly.entity_id
_entity_poly.type
_entity_poly.pdbx_seq_one_letter_code
_entity_poly.pdbx_strand_id
1 'polypeptide(L)'
;PNEAIKNNVMGTYNVADAAIRHNVKWFVLISTDKAVNPTNIMGASKRLCEMIIQMMNRRSHRLAEEKGLTEYTKFSAVRFGNVLGSSGSVIPLFKKQIEAGGPVTVTDKNIIRYFMTIPEAVALVLQAAYYAQEYDGDVFVLDMGDPVKIDDMARKLIRLSGYIPDVDIEVKYTGLRPGEKLYEERLMDEEGMQTTENKMISIGHPISMDDNEFMIQLEELEKAANSESPNIKQIVSDIVPTYVPKD
;
A
#
# COMPACT_ATOMS: atom_id res chain seq x y z
N PRO A 1 -4.56 16.01 2.18
CA PRO A 1 -5.50 14.86 2.20
C PRO A 1 -6.30 14.72 0.90
N ASN A 2 -6.95 15.80 0.45
CA ASN A 2 -7.68 15.84 -0.83
C ASN A 2 -6.84 15.39 -2.02
N GLU A 3 -5.60 15.88 -2.15
CA GLU A 3 -4.69 15.46 -3.24
C GLU A 3 -4.39 13.95 -3.24
N ALA A 4 -4.31 13.30 -2.07
CA ALA A 4 -4.14 11.85 -2.01
C ALA A 4 -5.36 11.12 -2.57
N ILE A 5 -6.56 11.67 -2.35
CA ILE A 5 -7.81 11.12 -2.91
C ILE A 5 -7.86 11.32 -4.42
N LYS A 6 -7.64 12.56 -4.91
CA LYS A 6 -7.64 12.85 -6.35
C LYS A 6 -6.61 11.99 -7.09
N ASN A 7 -5.37 11.95 -6.59
CA ASN A 7 -4.28 11.26 -7.27
C ASN A 7 -4.38 9.74 -7.14
N ASN A 8 -4.51 9.21 -5.92
CA ASN A 8 -4.44 7.76 -5.72
C ASN A 8 -5.79 7.11 -6.06
N VAL A 9 -6.88 7.61 -5.46
CA VAL A 9 -8.20 6.97 -5.53
C VAL A 9 -8.82 7.19 -6.90
N MET A 10 -9.03 8.45 -7.29
CA MET A 10 -9.65 8.76 -8.59
C MET A 10 -8.73 8.43 -9.76
N GLY A 11 -7.40 8.60 -9.59
CA GLY A 11 -6.43 8.11 -10.57
C GLY A 11 -6.55 6.59 -10.81
N THR A 12 -6.66 5.79 -9.74
CA THR A 12 -6.86 4.34 -9.88
C THR A 12 -8.18 4.01 -10.58
N TYR A 13 -9.28 4.65 -10.17
CA TYR A 13 -10.59 4.45 -10.80
C TYR A 13 -10.55 4.75 -12.30
N ASN A 14 -9.99 5.89 -12.70
CA ASN A 14 -9.91 6.31 -14.09
C ASN A 14 -9.11 5.35 -14.97
N VAL A 15 -7.97 4.86 -14.48
CA VAL A 15 -7.15 3.90 -15.23
C VAL A 15 -7.83 2.53 -15.27
N ALA A 16 -8.46 2.08 -14.18
CA ALA A 16 -9.22 0.83 -14.16
C ALA A 16 -10.41 0.87 -15.13
N ASP A 17 -11.16 1.98 -15.19
CA ASP A 17 -12.26 2.15 -16.15
C ASP A 17 -11.75 2.15 -17.60
N ALA A 18 -10.63 2.83 -17.86
CA ALA A 18 -9.97 2.76 -19.15
C ALA A 18 -9.54 1.34 -19.52
N ALA A 19 -9.02 0.56 -18.57
CA ALA A 19 -8.61 -0.82 -18.80
C ALA A 19 -9.78 -1.68 -19.28
N ILE A 20 -10.96 -1.56 -18.67
CA ILE A 20 -12.19 -2.24 -19.12
C ILE A 20 -12.58 -1.77 -20.52
N ARG A 21 -12.65 -0.44 -20.76
CA ARG A 21 -13.06 0.12 -22.06
C ARG A 21 -12.16 -0.30 -23.22
N HIS A 22 -10.89 -0.57 -22.95
CA HIS A 22 -9.90 -0.99 -23.94
C HIS A 22 -9.63 -2.49 -23.94
N ASN A 23 -10.42 -3.29 -23.21
CA ASN A 23 -10.29 -4.75 -23.12
C ASN A 23 -8.87 -5.21 -22.74
N VAL A 24 -8.26 -4.51 -21.78
CA VAL A 24 -7.00 -4.96 -21.18
C VAL A 24 -7.23 -6.32 -20.55
N LYS A 25 -6.31 -7.27 -20.73
CA LYS A 25 -6.47 -8.61 -20.16
C LYS A 25 -6.27 -8.62 -18.65
N TRP A 26 -5.21 -7.97 -18.19
CA TRP A 26 -4.74 -8.02 -16.81
C TRP A 26 -4.40 -6.63 -16.29
N PHE A 27 -4.97 -6.27 -15.16
CA PHE A 27 -4.64 -5.06 -14.43
C PHE A 27 -4.15 -5.42 -13.03
N VAL A 28 -2.92 -5.01 -12.70
CA VAL A 28 -2.31 -5.27 -11.39
C VAL A 28 -2.02 -3.95 -10.71
N LEU A 29 -2.69 -3.70 -9.58
CA LEU A 29 -2.43 -2.56 -8.70
C LEU A 29 -1.31 -2.89 -7.71
N ILE A 30 -0.28 -2.05 -7.66
CA ILE A 30 0.69 -2.08 -6.56
C ILE A 30 0.08 -1.40 -5.34
N SER A 31 -0.05 -2.13 -4.24
CA SER A 31 -0.51 -1.64 -2.95
C SER A 31 0.60 -1.68 -1.89
N THR A 32 0.25 -1.49 -0.62
CA THR A 32 1.21 -1.34 0.49
C THR A 32 0.64 -1.95 1.76
N ASP A 33 1.52 -2.45 2.62
CA ASP A 33 1.21 -2.82 4.01
C ASP A 33 0.42 -1.74 4.78
N LYS A 34 0.63 -0.44 4.49
CA LYS A 34 -0.09 0.68 5.12
C LYS A 34 -1.58 0.73 4.79
N ALA A 35 -2.05 -0.03 3.80
CA ALA A 35 -3.47 -0.19 3.51
C ALA A 35 -4.17 -1.07 4.56
N VAL A 36 -3.41 -1.85 5.34
CA VAL A 36 -3.89 -2.70 6.45
C VAL A 36 -4.12 -1.83 7.69
N ASN A 37 -5.35 -1.83 8.21
CA ASN A 37 -5.77 -1.04 9.39
C ASN A 37 -5.20 0.39 9.38
N PRO A 38 -5.48 1.18 8.33
CA PRO A 38 -4.72 2.39 8.04
C PRO A 38 -4.85 3.41 9.18
N THR A 39 -3.75 4.09 9.50
CA THR A 39 -3.71 5.16 10.52
C THR A 39 -3.42 6.53 9.92
N ASN A 40 -3.18 6.59 8.61
CA ASN A 40 -2.91 7.81 7.86
C ASN A 40 -3.64 7.80 6.52
N ILE A 41 -3.83 8.99 5.95
CA ILE A 41 -4.60 9.19 4.71
C ILE A 41 -3.98 8.48 3.50
N MET A 42 -2.66 8.29 3.48
CA MET A 42 -1.98 7.59 2.39
C MET A 42 -2.40 6.11 2.40
N GLY A 43 -2.27 5.44 3.55
CA GLY A 43 -2.74 4.07 3.75
C GLY A 43 -4.23 3.90 3.42
N ALA A 44 -5.07 4.79 3.94
CA ALA A 44 -6.51 4.75 3.67
C ALA A 44 -6.83 4.95 2.17
N SER A 45 -6.14 5.84 1.48
CA SER A 45 -6.29 6.02 0.04
C SER A 45 -5.90 4.76 -0.76
N LYS A 46 -4.88 4.02 -0.31
CA LYS A 46 -4.47 2.75 -0.93
C LYS A 46 -5.48 1.64 -0.64
N ARG A 47 -6.09 1.62 0.54
CA ARG A 47 -7.21 0.72 0.85
C ARG A 47 -8.41 0.99 -0.07
N LEU A 48 -8.79 2.25 -0.27
CA LEU A 48 -9.83 2.63 -1.24
C LEU A 48 -9.48 2.17 -2.67
N CYS A 49 -8.19 2.25 -3.07
CA CYS A 49 -7.77 1.73 -4.37
C CYS A 49 -8.00 0.22 -4.48
N GLU A 50 -7.73 -0.56 -3.43
CA GLU A 50 -8.01 -2.02 -3.44
C GLU A 50 -9.49 -2.31 -3.57
N MET A 51 -10.34 -1.57 -2.84
CA MET A 51 -11.80 -1.66 -2.95
C MET A 51 -12.27 -1.37 -4.38
N ILE A 52 -11.72 -0.32 -5.01
CA ILE A 52 -11.98 -0.01 -6.42
C ILE A 52 -11.61 -1.18 -7.33
N ILE A 53 -10.42 -1.75 -7.19
CA ILE A 53 -9.97 -2.87 -8.04
C ILE A 53 -10.86 -4.11 -7.86
N GLN A 54 -11.30 -4.41 -6.64
CA GLN A 54 -12.25 -5.48 -6.38
C GLN A 54 -13.62 -5.24 -7.00
N MET A 55 -14.17 -4.02 -6.87
CA MET A 55 -15.41 -3.61 -7.54
C MET A 55 -15.28 -3.69 -9.07
N MET A 56 -14.16 -3.22 -9.61
CA MET A 56 -13.91 -3.19 -11.05
C MET A 56 -13.76 -4.60 -11.62
N ASN A 57 -13.19 -5.55 -10.86
CA ASN A 57 -13.19 -6.96 -11.23
C ASN A 57 -14.61 -7.49 -11.44
N ARG A 58 -15.48 -7.30 -10.42
CA ARG A 58 -16.89 -7.73 -10.48
C ARG A 58 -17.65 -7.03 -11.60
N ARG A 59 -17.46 -5.73 -11.77
CA ARG A 59 -18.07 -4.95 -12.86
C ARG A 59 -17.63 -5.47 -14.23
N SER A 60 -16.33 -5.74 -14.41
CA SER A 60 -15.81 -6.26 -15.68
C SER A 60 -16.39 -7.64 -16.00
N HIS A 61 -16.52 -8.52 -15.01
CA HIS A 61 -17.15 -9.82 -15.15
C HIS A 61 -18.62 -9.68 -15.59
N ARG A 62 -19.43 -8.91 -14.84
CA ARG A 62 -20.85 -8.69 -15.16
C ARG A 62 -21.06 -8.15 -16.57
N LEU A 63 -20.25 -7.17 -17.00
CA LEU A 63 -20.33 -6.59 -18.35
C LEU A 63 -19.99 -7.60 -19.45
N ALA A 64 -19.11 -8.57 -19.19
CA ALA A 64 -18.82 -9.63 -20.13
C ALA A 64 -19.97 -10.64 -20.21
N GLU A 65 -20.55 -11.03 -19.07
CA GLU A 65 -21.72 -11.91 -19.02
C GLU A 65 -22.91 -11.34 -19.78
N GLU A 66 -23.23 -10.06 -19.57
CA GLU A 66 -24.31 -9.35 -20.30
C GLU A 66 -24.10 -9.34 -21.82
N LYS A 67 -22.84 -9.38 -22.27
CA LYS A 67 -22.45 -9.40 -23.69
C LYS A 67 -22.25 -10.82 -24.23
N GLY A 68 -22.40 -11.86 -23.41
CA GLY A 68 -22.11 -13.24 -23.79
C GLY A 68 -20.63 -13.50 -24.08
N LEU A 69 -19.72 -12.73 -23.48
CA LEU A 69 -18.27 -12.89 -23.62
C LEU A 69 -17.71 -13.77 -22.50
N THR A 70 -16.72 -14.60 -22.84
CA THR A 70 -16.00 -15.44 -21.88
C THR A 70 -14.77 -14.75 -21.27
N GLU A 71 -14.30 -13.67 -21.90
CA GLU A 71 -13.12 -12.92 -21.47
C GLU A 71 -13.52 -11.53 -20.98
N TYR A 72 -12.85 -11.07 -19.93
CA TYR A 72 -13.02 -9.76 -19.32
C TYR A 72 -11.69 -9.28 -18.73
N THR A 73 -11.59 -7.99 -18.41
CA THR A 73 -10.43 -7.46 -17.71
C THR A 73 -10.39 -8.00 -16.29
N LYS A 74 -9.33 -8.74 -15.97
CA LYS A 74 -9.09 -9.26 -14.62
C LYS A 74 -8.23 -8.30 -13.83
N PHE A 75 -8.65 -8.06 -12.60
CA PHE A 75 -8.10 -7.07 -11.70
C PHE A 75 -7.54 -7.74 -10.45
N SER A 76 -6.35 -7.35 -10.02
CA SER A 76 -5.76 -7.79 -8.76
C SER A 76 -4.92 -6.69 -8.12
N ALA A 77 -4.62 -6.84 -6.83
CA ALA A 77 -3.70 -5.97 -6.12
C ALA A 77 -2.58 -6.79 -5.47
N VAL A 78 -1.38 -6.21 -5.35
CA VAL A 78 -0.25 -6.83 -4.67
C VAL A 78 0.22 -5.90 -3.55
N ARG A 79 0.14 -6.35 -2.30
CA ARG A 79 0.64 -5.66 -1.11
C ARG A 79 2.02 -6.16 -0.73
N PHE A 80 2.89 -5.20 -0.45
CA PHE A 80 4.17 -5.46 0.19
C PHE A 80 4.63 -4.24 1.00
N GLY A 81 5.64 -4.47 1.83
CA GLY A 81 6.22 -3.45 2.70
C GLY A 81 7.21 -2.53 2.00
N ASN A 82 8.22 -2.08 2.74
CA ASN A 82 9.21 -1.16 2.21
C ASN A 82 10.14 -1.87 1.21
N VAL A 83 10.58 -1.10 0.22
CA VAL A 83 11.59 -1.54 -0.74
C VAL A 83 12.92 -0.83 -0.45
N LEU A 84 14.00 -1.60 -0.37
CA LEU A 84 15.33 -1.07 -0.06
C LEU A 84 15.78 -0.06 -1.12
N GLY A 85 16.17 1.13 -0.67
CA GLY A 85 16.74 2.16 -1.53
C GLY A 85 15.71 2.85 -2.45
N SER A 86 14.41 2.70 -2.21
CA SER A 86 13.40 3.43 -2.98
C SER A 86 13.50 4.95 -2.78
N SER A 87 13.06 5.71 -3.77
CA SER A 87 13.10 7.19 -3.75
C SER A 87 12.37 7.74 -2.53
N GLY A 88 13.01 8.65 -1.80
CA GLY A 88 12.44 9.26 -0.60
C GLY A 88 12.34 8.33 0.62
N SER A 89 12.92 7.13 0.57
CA SER A 89 12.97 6.22 1.72
C SER A 89 14.01 6.63 2.76
N VAL A 90 13.96 5.95 3.90
CA VAL A 90 14.80 6.22 5.06
C VAL A 90 16.31 6.05 4.79
N ILE A 91 16.70 5.10 3.92
CA ILE A 91 18.11 4.81 3.63
C ILE A 91 18.80 5.98 2.90
N PRO A 92 18.25 6.52 1.79
CA PRO A 92 18.77 7.75 1.18
C PRO A 92 18.83 8.94 2.15
N LEU A 93 17.85 9.09 3.04
CA LEU A 93 17.86 10.14 4.06
C LEU A 93 19.05 9.97 5.01
N PHE A 94 19.26 8.76 5.56
CA PHE A 94 20.37 8.48 6.46
C PHE A 94 21.72 8.69 5.79
N LYS A 95 21.88 8.26 4.53
CA LYS A 95 23.11 8.52 3.77
C LYS A 95 23.40 10.01 3.64
N LYS A 96 22.41 10.81 3.25
CA LYS A 96 22.55 12.28 3.16
C LYS A 96 22.88 12.91 4.51
N GLN A 97 22.25 12.45 5.59
CA GLN A 97 22.54 12.93 6.95
C GLN A 97 23.97 12.59 7.37
N ILE A 98 24.44 11.37 7.09
CA ILE A 98 25.81 10.94 7.38
C ILE A 98 26.82 11.75 6.56
N GLU A 99 26.59 11.92 5.26
CA GLU A 99 27.43 12.73 4.37
C GLU A 99 27.50 14.20 4.83
N ALA A 100 26.44 14.71 5.47
CA ALA A 100 26.39 16.05 6.05
C ALA A 100 26.99 16.16 7.46
N GLY A 101 27.49 15.06 8.05
CA GLY A 101 28.07 15.04 9.40
C GLY A 101 27.08 14.77 10.54
N GLY A 102 25.84 14.40 10.22
CA GLY A 102 24.79 14.08 11.20
C GLY A 102 24.01 15.28 11.73
N PRO A 103 23.15 15.07 12.74
CA PRO A 103 22.76 13.77 13.31
C PRO A 103 21.90 12.95 12.34
N VAL A 104 21.89 11.63 12.52
CA VAL A 104 20.93 10.75 11.83
C VAL A 104 19.62 10.74 12.63
N THR A 105 18.50 11.04 11.99
CA THR A 105 17.21 11.18 12.67
C THR A 105 16.35 9.93 12.57
N VAL A 106 16.07 9.28 13.69
CA VAL A 106 15.17 8.13 13.78
C VAL A 106 13.87 8.56 14.46
N THR A 107 12.70 8.12 14.00
CA THR A 107 11.43 8.55 14.60
C THR A 107 11.23 7.95 15.99
N ASP A 108 11.40 6.65 16.14
CA ASP A 108 11.32 5.95 17.42
C ASP A 108 12.34 4.81 17.50
N LYS A 109 12.87 4.53 18.68
CA LYS A 109 13.86 3.48 18.91
C LYS A 109 13.33 2.07 18.61
N ASN A 110 12.03 1.86 18.79
CA ASN A 110 11.36 0.58 18.65
C ASN A 110 10.65 0.41 17.30
N ILE A 111 10.76 1.40 16.40
CA ILE A 111 10.10 1.32 15.09
C ILE A 111 10.74 0.22 14.22
N ILE A 112 9.90 -0.65 13.69
CA ILE A 112 10.29 -1.75 12.81
C ILE A 112 9.60 -1.63 11.46
N ARG A 113 10.30 -2.02 10.40
CA ARG A 113 9.74 -2.10 9.04
C ARG A 113 10.22 -3.36 8.35
N TYR A 114 9.38 -3.87 7.47
CA TYR A 114 9.70 -4.99 6.61
C TYR A 114 10.33 -4.48 5.32
N PHE A 115 11.39 -5.14 4.87
CA PHE A 115 12.15 -4.72 3.70
C PHE A 115 12.37 -5.87 2.73
N MET A 116 12.29 -5.54 1.45
CA MET A 116 12.66 -6.42 0.35
C MET A 116 13.47 -5.61 -0.67
N THR A 117 14.30 -6.27 -1.46
CA THR A 117 15.01 -5.61 -2.56
C THR A 117 14.07 -5.34 -3.75
N ILE A 118 14.44 -4.40 -4.62
CA ILE A 118 13.66 -4.13 -5.84
C ILE A 118 13.51 -5.38 -6.72
N PRO A 119 14.57 -6.16 -7.03
CA PRO A 119 14.43 -7.34 -7.89
C PRO A 119 13.52 -8.42 -7.30
N GLU A 120 13.58 -8.65 -5.99
CA GLU A 120 12.70 -9.59 -5.30
C GLU A 120 11.24 -9.14 -5.39
N ALA A 121 10.95 -7.86 -5.09
CA ALA A 121 9.60 -7.33 -5.16
C ALA A 121 9.02 -7.43 -6.58
N VAL A 122 9.80 -7.05 -7.60
CA VAL A 122 9.37 -7.14 -9.00
C VAL A 122 9.12 -8.59 -9.42
N ALA A 123 9.99 -9.53 -9.04
CA ALA A 123 9.83 -10.94 -9.36
C ALA A 123 8.54 -11.51 -8.76
N LEU A 124 8.28 -11.23 -7.48
CA LEU A 124 7.06 -11.69 -6.80
C LEU A 124 5.79 -11.02 -7.32
N VAL A 125 5.84 -9.74 -7.70
CA VAL A 125 4.71 -9.04 -8.35
C VAL A 125 4.37 -9.68 -9.69
N LEU A 126 5.36 -10.00 -10.52
CA LEU A 126 5.12 -10.68 -11.80
C LEU A 126 4.54 -12.08 -11.61
N GLN A 127 4.97 -12.79 -10.56
CA GLN A 127 4.42 -14.10 -10.23
C GLN A 127 2.99 -14.00 -9.66
N ALA A 128 2.70 -13.00 -8.82
CA ALA A 128 1.34 -12.72 -8.36
C ALA A 128 0.41 -12.36 -9.54
N ALA A 129 0.91 -11.62 -10.53
CA ALA A 129 0.17 -11.34 -11.77
C ALA A 129 -0.15 -12.62 -12.56
N TYR A 130 0.74 -13.62 -12.53
CA TYR A 130 0.47 -14.94 -13.10
C TYR A 130 -0.60 -15.70 -12.31
N TYR A 131 -0.58 -15.66 -10.98
CA TYR A 131 -1.62 -16.30 -10.17
C TYR A 131 -2.98 -15.62 -10.27
N ALA A 132 -3.02 -14.32 -10.55
CA ALA A 132 -4.27 -13.58 -10.79
C ALA A 132 -5.12 -14.15 -11.93
N GLN A 133 -4.56 -15.05 -12.77
CA GLN A 133 -5.33 -15.77 -13.77
C GLN A 133 -6.37 -16.72 -13.19
N GLU A 134 -6.05 -17.33 -12.06
CA GLU A 134 -6.89 -18.29 -11.34
C GLU A 134 -7.61 -17.63 -10.15
N TYR A 135 -7.03 -16.55 -9.61
CA TYR A 135 -7.48 -15.84 -8.42
C TYR A 135 -7.82 -14.38 -8.75
N ASP A 136 -8.75 -14.14 -9.68
CA ASP A 136 -9.11 -12.77 -10.09
C ASP A 136 -9.96 -12.05 -9.03
N GLY A 137 -9.66 -10.78 -8.79
CA GLY A 137 -10.25 -9.97 -7.72
C GLY A 137 -9.54 -10.05 -6.37
N ASP A 138 -8.57 -10.95 -6.21
CA ASP A 138 -7.87 -11.15 -4.94
C ASP A 138 -6.75 -10.13 -4.70
N VAL A 139 -6.39 -9.99 -3.42
CA VAL A 139 -5.23 -9.20 -2.99
C VAL A 139 -4.10 -10.12 -2.59
N PHE A 140 -3.03 -10.11 -3.37
CA PHE A 140 -1.82 -10.87 -3.06
C PHE A 140 -1.00 -10.15 -1.99
N VAL A 141 -0.52 -10.88 -1.00
CA VAL A 141 0.32 -10.37 0.10
C VAL A 141 1.65 -11.09 0.06
N LEU A 142 2.73 -10.31 -0.09
CA LEU A 142 4.07 -10.86 -0.15
C LEU A 142 4.63 -11.11 1.25
N ASP A 143 5.29 -12.24 1.44
CA ASP A 143 6.10 -12.46 2.64
C ASP A 143 7.38 -11.63 2.53
N MET A 144 7.55 -10.74 3.50
CA MET A 144 8.68 -9.82 3.55
C MET A 144 9.81 -10.32 4.47
N GLY A 145 9.69 -11.52 5.02
CA GLY A 145 10.64 -12.07 5.99
C GLY A 145 10.67 -11.27 7.30
N ASP A 146 11.80 -11.30 7.99
CA ASP A 146 11.91 -10.72 9.32
C ASP A 146 11.91 -9.19 9.31
N PRO A 147 11.23 -8.55 10.28
CA PRO A 147 11.23 -7.10 10.40
C PRO A 147 12.60 -6.56 10.83
N VAL A 148 12.93 -5.36 10.36
CA VAL A 148 14.18 -4.67 10.69
C VAL A 148 13.90 -3.46 11.56
N LYS A 149 14.63 -3.32 12.67
CA LYS A 149 14.62 -2.09 13.48
C LYS A 149 15.33 -0.96 12.75
N ILE A 150 14.66 0.19 12.65
CA ILE A 150 15.22 1.35 11.94
C ILE A 150 16.42 1.94 12.69
N ASP A 151 16.45 1.88 14.02
CA ASP A 151 17.61 2.26 14.84
C ASP A 151 18.84 1.41 14.51
N ASP A 152 18.69 0.08 14.46
CA ASP A 152 19.77 -0.84 14.09
C ASP A 152 20.28 -0.56 12.67
N MET A 153 19.36 -0.27 11.74
CA MET A 153 19.70 0.12 10.37
C MET A 153 20.51 1.42 10.32
N ALA A 154 20.08 2.46 11.05
CA ALA A 154 20.78 3.74 11.13
C ALA A 154 22.22 3.55 11.65
N ARG A 155 22.36 2.85 12.78
CA ARG A 155 23.65 2.57 13.42
C ARG A 155 24.56 1.73 12.53
N LYS A 156 24.00 0.76 11.80
CA LYS A 156 24.77 -0.04 10.84
C LYS A 156 25.28 0.80 9.67
N LEU A 157 24.47 1.72 9.14
CA LEU A 157 24.89 2.60 8.06
C LEU A 157 26.00 3.57 8.50
N ILE A 158 25.92 4.15 9.71
CA ILE A 158 26.98 4.99 10.28
C ILE A 158 28.31 4.21 10.32
N ARG A 159 28.30 2.97 10.84
CA ARG A 159 29.49 2.09 10.88
C ARG A 159 30.05 1.77 9.50
N LEU A 160 29.17 1.45 8.54
CA LEU A 160 29.59 1.15 7.16
C LEU A 160 30.20 2.36 6.45
N SER A 161 29.87 3.57 6.89
CA SER A 161 30.49 4.81 6.42
C SER A 161 31.82 5.15 7.13
N GLY A 162 32.30 4.30 8.03
CA GLY A 162 33.58 4.49 8.74
C GLY A 162 33.50 5.29 10.04
N TYR A 163 32.30 5.56 10.54
CA TYR A 163 32.06 6.35 11.76
C TYR A 163 31.57 5.48 12.92
N ILE A 164 31.79 5.93 14.15
CA ILE A 164 31.31 5.31 15.38
C ILE A 164 29.97 5.96 15.77
N PRO A 165 28.84 5.21 15.81
CA PRO A 165 27.55 5.75 16.24
C PRO A 165 27.59 6.32 17.66
N ASP A 166 26.92 7.46 17.86
CA ASP A 166 26.85 8.23 19.11
C ASP A 166 28.21 8.76 19.64
N VAL A 167 29.26 8.67 18.83
CA VAL A 167 30.58 9.29 19.10
C VAL A 167 30.93 10.27 17.98
N ASP A 168 31.00 9.77 16.74
CA ASP A 168 31.26 10.60 15.57
C ASP A 168 29.96 11.17 14.99
N ILE A 169 28.88 10.39 15.00
CA ILE A 169 27.56 10.76 14.49
C ILE A 169 26.48 10.30 15.46
N GLU A 170 25.75 11.26 16.02
CA GLU A 170 24.61 11.02 16.93
C GLU A 170 23.39 10.46 16.18
N VAL A 171 22.71 9.48 16.80
CA VAL A 171 21.34 9.10 16.43
C VAL A 171 20.34 9.87 17.29
N LYS A 172 19.60 10.78 16.66
CA LYS A 172 18.60 11.63 17.34
C LYS A 172 17.19 11.09 17.13
N TYR A 173 16.45 10.88 18.23
CA TYR A 173 15.05 10.49 18.16
C TYR A 173 14.14 11.71 18.00
N THR A 174 13.27 11.71 17.00
CA THR A 174 12.39 12.84 16.68
C THR A 174 10.94 12.67 17.15
N GLY A 175 10.59 11.48 17.62
CA GLY A 175 9.20 11.08 17.85
C GLY A 175 8.53 10.58 16.57
N LEU A 176 7.44 9.85 16.76
CA LEU A 176 6.58 9.41 15.65
C LEU A 176 5.87 10.59 15.02
N ARG A 177 5.70 10.52 13.70
CA ARG A 177 4.89 11.50 12.97
C ARG A 177 3.40 11.15 13.08
N PRO A 178 2.49 12.12 12.89
CA PRO A 178 1.05 11.85 12.85
C PRO A 178 0.70 10.71 11.91
N GLY A 179 -0.03 9.71 12.41
CA GLY A 179 -0.46 8.54 11.66
C GLY A 179 0.62 7.49 11.37
N GLU A 180 1.85 7.64 11.90
CA GLU A 180 2.93 6.66 11.75
C GLU A 180 2.81 5.51 12.76
N LYS A 181 2.90 4.26 12.29
CA LYS A 181 2.85 3.07 13.16
C LYS A 181 4.25 2.68 13.65
N LEU A 182 4.33 2.10 14.86
CA LEU A 182 5.56 1.46 15.35
C LEU A 182 5.90 0.20 14.55
N TYR A 183 4.89 -0.59 14.21
CA TYR A 183 4.99 -1.77 13.36
C TYR A 183 3.87 -1.75 12.32
N GLU A 184 4.17 -2.21 11.11
CA GLU A 184 3.16 -2.41 10.07
C GLU A 184 2.57 -3.82 10.21
N GLU A 185 1.27 -3.95 9.97
CA GLU A 185 0.56 -5.22 10.01
C GLU A 185 0.61 -5.89 8.63
N ARG A 186 0.61 -7.23 8.61
CA ARG A 186 0.65 -7.98 7.33
C ARG A 186 -0.75 -8.15 6.71
N LEU A 187 -1.78 -8.36 7.53
CA LEU A 187 -3.15 -8.69 7.12
C LEU A 187 -4.18 -8.08 8.08
N MET A 188 -5.41 -7.94 7.61
CA MET A 188 -6.57 -7.60 8.44
C MET A 188 -7.23 -8.87 8.96
N ASP A 189 -7.87 -8.79 10.12
CA ASP A 189 -8.61 -9.93 10.70
C ASP A 189 -9.76 -10.42 9.80
N GLU A 190 -10.33 -9.53 8.98
CA GLU A 190 -11.42 -9.82 8.03
C GLU A 190 -10.95 -10.53 6.76
N GLU A 191 -9.64 -10.52 6.49
CA GLU A 191 -9.05 -11.10 5.29
C GLU A 191 -8.54 -12.51 5.61
N GLY A 192 -9.28 -13.54 5.18
CA GLY A 192 -8.79 -14.91 5.21
C GLY A 192 -7.50 -15.06 4.40
N MET A 193 -6.64 -16.02 4.74
CA MET A 193 -5.33 -16.21 4.12
C MET A 193 -5.24 -17.59 3.47
N GLN A 194 -5.06 -17.62 2.16
CA GLN A 194 -4.69 -18.82 1.40
C GLN A 194 -3.24 -18.71 0.93
N THR A 195 -2.45 -19.76 1.13
CA THR A 195 -1.08 -19.80 0.58
C THR A 195 -1.11 -20.27 -0.87
N THR A 196 -0.28 -19.66 -1.72
CA THR A 196 -0.06 -20.16 -3.09
C THR A 196 1.01 -21.25 -3.10
N GLU A 197 1.28 -21.86 -4.26
CA GLU A 197 2.40 -22.77 -4.43
C GLU A 197 3.75 -22.11 -4.07
N ASN A 198 3.88 -20.81 -4.34
CA ASN A 198 4.98 -20.03 -3.80
C ASN A 198 4.63 -19.54 -2.39
N LYS A 199 5.29 -20.09 -1.37
CA LYS A 199 5.11 -19.71 0.04
C LYS A 199 5.40 -18.24 0.35
N MET A 200 6.06 -17.52 -0.56
CA MET A 200 6.30 -16.08 -0.47
C MET A 200 5.09 -15.24 -0.91
N ILE A 201 4.05 -15.86 -1.45
CA ILE A 201 2.84 -15.18 -1.94
C ILE A 201 1.63 -15.84 -1.30
N SER A 202 0.87 -15.03 -0.59
CA SER A 202 -0.41 -15.42 -0.01
C SER A 202 -1.53 -14.59 -0.64
N ILE A 203 -2.75 -15.09 -0.55
CA ILE A 203 -3.96 -14.51 -1.10
C ILE A 203 -4.83 -14.07 0.07
N GLY A 204 -5.12 -12.78 0.13
CA GLY A 204 -6.19 -12.20 0.93
C GLY A 204 -7.46 -12.14 0.10
N HIS A 205 -8.53 -12.78 0.59
CA HIS A 205 -9.80 -12.81 -0.11
C HIS A 205 -10.49 -11.44 -0.14
N PRO A 206 -11.37 -11.20 -1.13
CA PRO A 206 -12.00 -9.90 -1.31
C PRO A 206 -12.97 -9.62 -0.16
N ILE A 207 -13.10 -8.35 0.20
CA ILE A 207 -14.12 -7.95 1.16
C ILE A 207 -15.50 -7.96 0.49
N SER A 208 -16.51 -8.35 1.26
CA SER A 208 -17.90 -8.21 0.85
C SER A 208 -18.31 -6.75 0.99
N MET A 209 -18.68 -6.11 -0.12
CA MET A 209 -19.19 -4.74 -0.13
C MET A 209 -20.27 -4.58 -1.21
N ASP A 210 -21.20 -3.66 -0.99
CA ASP A 210 -22.19 -3.27 -2.01
C ASP A 210 -21.52 -2.32 -3.02
N ASP A 211 -21.36 -2.80 -4.26
CA ASP A 211 -20.73 -2.04 -5.34
C ASP A 211 -21.49 -0.73 -5.65
N ASN A 212 -22.82 -0.71 -5.53
CA ASN A 212 -23.62 0.48 -5.83
C ASN A 212 -23.47 1.53 -4.73
N GLU A 213 -23.50 1.09 -3.47
CA GLU A 213 -23.26 1.99 -2.33
C GLU A 213 -21.84 2.57 -2.40
N PHE A 214 -20.84 1.73 -2.66
CA PHE A 214 -19.46 2.19 -2.77
C PHE A 214 -19.24 3.17 -3.93
N MET A 215 -19.94 3.00 -5.07
CA MET A 215 -19.91 3.96 -6.17
C MET A 215 -20.47 5.32 -5.76
N ILE A 216 -21.60 5.35 -5.03
CA ILE A 216 -22.19 6.61 -4.53
C ILE A 216 -21.20 7.31 -3.59
N GLN A 217 -20.63 6.55 -2.64
CA GLN A 217 -19.61 7.04 -1.72
C GLN A 217 -18.37 7.58 -2.45
N LEU A 218 -17.94 6.92 -3.53
CA LEU A 218 -16.79 7.34 -4.33
C LEU A 218 -17.05 8.67 -5.05
N GLU A 219 -18.25 8.88 -5.59
CA GLU A 219 -18.65 10.15 -6.21
C GLU A 219 -18.72 11.28 -5.18
N GLU A 220 -19.25 11.02 -3.99
CA GLU A 220 -19.28 11.99 -2.89
C GLU A 220 -17.86 12.35 -2.44
N LEU A 221 -16.99 11.35 -2.33
CA LEU A 221 -15.59 11.51 -1.99
C LEU A 221 -14.83 12.33 -3.04
N GLU A 222 -15.09 12.12 -4.33
CA GLU A 222 -14.53 12.92 -5.42
C GLU A 222 -14.97 14.40 -5.33
N LYS A 223 -16.27 14.64 -5.15
CA LYS A 223 -16.82 16.00 -4.99
C LYS A 223 -16.22 16.71 -3.78
N ALA A 224 -16.07 16.00 -2.66
CA ALA A 224 -15.45 16.53 -1.47
C ALA A 224 -13.97 16.85 -1.68
N ALA A 225 -13.23 15.98 -2.37
CA ALA A 225 -11.82 16.22 -2.67
C ALA A 225 -11.63 17.42 -3.62
N ASN A 226 -12.47 17.54 -4.66
CA ASN A 226 -12.41 18.64 -5.63
C ASN A 226 -12.83 20.00 -5.04
N SER A 227 -13.69 20.00 -4.03
CA SER A 227 -14.07 21.22 -3.31
C SER A 227 -13.13 21.55 -2.14
N GLU A 228 -12.00 20.84 -2.00
CA GLU A 228 -11.04 20.99 -0.90
C GLU A 228 -11.70 20.87 0.49
N SER A 229 -12.64 19.93 0.63
CA SER A 229 -13.38 19.75 1.87
C SER A 229 -12.44 19.52 3.07
N PRO A 230 -12.66 20.22 4.20
CA PRO A 230 -11.90 19.97 5.42
C PRO A 230 -12.24 18.61 6.05
N ASN A 231 -13.39 18.04 5.70
CA ASN A 231 -13.93 16.83 6.31
C ASN A 231 -13.52 15.54 5.57
N ILE A 232 -12.57 15.62 4.63
CA ILE A 232 -12.18 14.47 3.80
C ILE A 232 -11.71 13.26 4.63
N LYS A 233 -11.08 13.47 5.79
CA LYS A 233 -10.68 12.38 6.69
C LYS A 233 -11.90 11.65 7.27
N GLN A 234 -12.98 12.37 7.57
CA GLN A 234 -14.22 11.79 8.09
C GLN A 234 -14.90 10.96 7.00
N ILE A 235 -15.06 11.52 5.80
CA ILE A 235 -15.66 10.80 4.66
C ILE A 235 -14.89 9.50 4.37
N VAL A 236 -13.56 9.56 4.39
CA VAL A 236 -12.73 8.34 4.23
C VAL A 236 -12.93 7.34 5.36
N SER A 237 -13.14 7.80 6.60
CA SER A 237 -13.43 6.94 7.76
C SER A 237 -14.79 6.26 7.65
N ASP A 238 -15.77 6.93 7.05
CA ASP A 238 -17.12 6.38 6.86
C ASP A 238 -17.10 5.26 5.81
N ILE A 239 -16.25 5.40 4.78
CA ILE A 239 -16.09 4.42 3.69
C ILE A 239 -15.14 3.27 4.09
N VAL A 240 -14.11 3.57 4.87
CA VAL A 240 -13.10 2.61 5.35
C VAL A 240 -13.16 2.54 6.87
N PRO A 241 -14.04 1.71 7.45
CA PRO A 241 -14.23 1.64 8.91
C PRO A 241 -12.97 1.27 9.69
N THR A 242 -12.02 0.57 9.05
CA THR A 242 -10.71 0.21 9.62
C THR A 242 -9.72 1.37 9.63
N TYR A 243 -10.05 2.53 9.05
CA TYR A 243 -9.23 3.73 9.11
C TYR A 243 -9.39 4.43 10.45
N VAL A 244 -8.38 4.30 11.30
CA VAL A 244 -8.34 4.97 12.61
C VAL A 244 -7.24 6.03 12.58
N PRO A 245 -7.55 7.29 12.23
CA PRO A 245 -6.56 8.35 12.20
C PRO A 245 -5.90 8.50 13.57
N LYS A 246 -4.57 8.49 13.60
CA LYS A 246 -3.79 8.82 14.79
C LYS A 246 -3.22 10.21 14.64
N ASP A 247 -3.45 11.06 15.63
CA ASP A 247 -2.84 12.38 15.73
C ASP A 247 -1.34 12.30 16.04
#